data_AF-A0A7S0ZQL8-F1
#
_entry.id   AF-A0A7S0ZQL8-F1
#
_cell.length_a   1.000
_cell.length_b   1.000
_cell.length_c   1.000
_cell.angle_alpha   90.00
_cell.angle_beta   90.00
_cell.angle_gamma   90.00
#
_symmetry.space_group_name_H-M   'P 1'
#
loop_
_entity.id
_entity.type
_entity.pdbx_description
1 polymer ?
#
loop_
_entity_poly.entity_id
_entity_poly.type
_entity_poly.pdbx_seq_one_letter_code
_entity_poly.pdbx_strand_id
1 'polypeptide(L)'
;SLVRVQKPNLVHELTVESPPLHAPPRQPLEPAVSESKVFRIGMKQRRGRFVGARKRELTLDADTPARSTVTSSDGEHADSHAIAQAEARLGSVSTGDPVEGETRKGGRRSAARRSSEDSPSRSAGTEPMEPTRTTPLGSLWSHLGPTWVDVNGCVVPSAFPRTTTEYVGDTLDAYRHTRNAASLFDVSYKVGLRVVGADREFIADQFLTCNVRSMRQGDVQYACVLDSKGLILDDALVYVTTQSVEILTSGCHSRQLVDYIGQYVGYARRSGVDVTLERSDRSCAIALQGPKACEALSLVLQRLESTSCGAGVEGAIRLLVPDVGKPVPPNVLERMPVMSFLEVGGGNETGVLLRAGSTGEDGFELVATARLAERLARVLLDEELVQPAGAYCLDVLRMEAGMARVGADIPTG
;
A
#
# COMPACT_ATOMS: atom_id res chain seq x y z
N SER A 1 -11.72 5.07 -72.99
CA SER A 1 -10.48 5.27 -73.77
C SER A 1 -9.50 6.06 -72.93
N LEU A 2 -8.28 5.56 -72.78
CA LEU A 2 -7.18 6.08 -71.95
C LEU A 2 -6.94 7.60 -72.07
N VAL A 3 -6.65 8.25 -70.94
CA VAL A 3 -5.74 9.41 -70.91
C VAL A 3 -4.84 9.31 -69.66
N ARG A 4 -3.54 9.16 -69.90
CA ARG A 4 -2.43 9.33 -68.93
C ARG A 4 -2.41 10.76 -68.41
N VAL A 5 -2.15 10.95 -67.12
CA VAL A 5 -1.60 12.22 -66.61
C VAL A 5 -0.39 11.93 -65.71
N GLN A 6 0.71 12.60 -66.04
CA GLN A 6 2.04 12.54 -65.44
C GLN A 6 2.09 13.22 -64.06
N LYS A 7 2.98 12.70 -63.20
CA LYS A 7 3.49 13.36 -61.99
C LYS A 7 4.26 14.64 -62.32
N PRO A 8 4.36 15.59 -61.38
CA PRO A 8 5.58 16.35 -61.16
C PRO A 8 6.30 15.90 -59.89
N ASN A 9 7.59 15.62 -60.06
CA ASN A 9 8.58 15.48 -58.99
C ASN A 9 8.85 16.86 -58.37
N LEU A 10 8.85 16.95 -57.05
CA LEU A 10 9.56 18.00 -56.32
C LEU A 10 10.38 17.33 -55.22
N VAL A 11 11.68 17.32 -55.48
CA VAL A 11 12.76 16.88 -54.60
C VAL A 11 13.02 18.04 -53.63
N HIS A 12 12.76 17.83 -52.35
CA HIS A 12 13.40 18.62 -51.29
C HIS A 12 14.34 17.68 -50.53
N GLU A 13 15.62 17.85 -50.84
CA GLU A 13 16.74 17.22 -50.17
C GLU A 13 16.91 17.90 -48.81
N LEU A 14 16.48 17.23 -47.73
CA LEU A 14 16.80 17.61 -46.35
C LEU A 14 17.92 16.68 -45.89
N THR A 15 19.15 17.16 -46.01
CA THR A 15 20.33 16.60 -45.35
C THR A 15 20.12 16.58 -43.84
N VAL A 16 20.00 15.38 -43.27
CA VAL A 16 20.10 15.15 -41.83
C VAL A 16 21.58 14.95 -41.51
N GLU A 17 22.23 15.98 -40.97
CA GLU A 17 23.54 15.81 -40.33
C GLU A 17 23.33 15.14 -38.96
N SER A 18 23.92 13.96 -38.78
CA SER A 18 24.00 13.27 -37.49
C SER A 18 24.97 14.02 -36.56
N PRO A 19 24.62 14.26 -35.28
CA PRO A 19 25.56 14.87 -34.33
C PRO A 19 26.66 13.86 -33.94
N PRO A 20 27.88 14.33 -33.60
CA PRO A 20 28.98 13.43 -33.28
C PRO A 20 28.77 12.71 -31.94
N LEU A 21 28.92 11.39 -31.98
CA LEU A 21 29.13 10.52 -30.82
C LEU A 21 30.50 10.84 -30.20
N HIS A 22 30.57 11.75 -29.23
CA HIS A 22 31.51 11.72 -28.09
C HIS A 22 31.27 12.94 -27.18
N ALA A 23 30.70 12.70 -26.00
CA ALA A 23 30.65 13.70 -24.93
C ALA A 23 32.01 13.71 -24.19
N PRO A 24 32.59 14.88 -23.86
CA PRO A 24 33.77 14.96 -23.00
C PRO A 24 33.41 14.65 -21.54
N PRO A 25 34.37 14.16 -20.72
CA PRO A 25 34.10 13.78 -19.34
C PRO A 25 33.68 14.99 -18.50
N ARG A 26 32.60 14.84 -17.71
CA ARG A 26 32.11 15.85 -16.78
C ARG A 26 33.14 16.07 -15.66
N GLN A 27 33.55 17.32 -15.44
CA GLN A 27 34.32 17.72 -14.27
C GLN A 27 33.44 17.67 -13.00
N PRO A 28 34.01 17.38 -11.82
CA PRO A 28 33.25 17.38 -10.57
C PRO A 28 32.77 18.79 -10.22
N LEU A 29 31.49 18.94 -9.88
CA LEU A 29 30.93 20.18 -9.34
C LEU A 29 31.38 20.34 -7.89
N GLU A 30 32.10 21.43 -7.59
CA GLU A 30 32.33 21.85 -6.20
C GLU A 30 31.02 22.33 -5.55
N PRO A 31 30.84 22.13 -4.23
CA PRO A 31 29.62 22.50 -3.54
C PRO A 31 29.50 24.02 -3.41
N ALA A 32 28.39 24.57 -3.94
CA ALA A 32 28.04 25.97 -3.77
C ALA A 32 27.66 26.27 -2.31
N VAL A 33 28.47 27.11 -1.66
CA VAL A 33 28.17 27.70 -0.35
C VAL A 33 27.06 28.74 -0.53
N SER A 34 25.88 28.47 0.01
CA SER A 34 24.76 29.41 0.04
C SER A 34 24.95 30.44 1.16
N GLU A 35 25.40 31.64 0.81
CA GLU A 35 25.32 32.81 1.70
C GLU A 35 23.86 33.15 2.01
N SER A 36 23.52 33.13 3.29
CA SER A 36 22.19 33.47 3.81
C SER A 36 21.96 34.98 3.73
N LYS A 37 21.14 35.45 2.78
CA LYS A 37 20.62 36.83 2.80
C LYS A 37 19.52 36.96 3.86
N VAL A 38 19.90 37.56 4.99
CA VAL A 38 19.00 37.98 6.07
C VAL A 38 18.07 39.10 5.58
N PHE A 39 16.78 38.82 5.43
CA PHE A 39 15.75 39.85 5.30
C PHE A 39 15.44 40.44 6.69
N ARG A 40 15.84 41.70 6.91
CA ARG A 40 15.42 42.51 8.06
C ARG A 40 13.99 43.00 7.85
N ILE A 41 13.03 42.38 8.52
CA ILE A 41 11.70 42.96 8.74
C ILE A 41 11.74 43.71 10.07
N GLY A 42 11.61 45.03 10.01
CA GLY A 42 11.56 45.89 11.19
C GLY A 42 10.24 45.73 11.94
N MET A 43 10.26 45.04 13.09
CA MET A 43 9.17 45.06 14.06
C MET A 43 9.48 46.01 15.22
N LYS A 44 8.58 46.98 15.41
CA LYS A 44 8.60 47.95 16.50
C LYS A 44 8.58 47.25 17.86
N GLN A 45 9.50 47.63 18.74
CA GLN A 45 9.52 47.23 20.14
C GLN A 45 8.24 47.66 20.87
N ARG A 46 7.59 46.70 21.53
CA ARG A 46 6.84 46.95 22.76
C ARG A 46 7.48 46.11 23.88
N ARG A 47 7.96 46.81 24.90
CA ARG A 47 8.58 46.25 26.11
C ARG A 47 7.55 45.45 26.91
N GLY A 48 7.88 44.21 27.23
CA GLY A 48 7.23 43.40 28.26
C GLY A 48 8.23 42.38 28.79
N ARG A 49 8.66 42.55 30.04
CA ARG A 49 9.53 41.63 30.80
C ARG A 49 8.90 40.24 30.85
N PHE A 50 9.67 39.17 30.68
CA PHE A 50 9.59 38.01 31.58
C PHE A 50 10.89 37.20 31.57
N VAL A 51 11.12 36.56 32.72
CA VAL A 51 12.37 36.08 33.31
C VAL A 51 12.74 34.68 32.80
N GLY A 52 14.04 34.39 32.75
CA GLY A 52 14.59 33.14 32.23
C GLY A 52 14.30 31.89 33.08
N ALA A 53 14.43 30.73 32.43
CA ALA A 53 14.56 29.44 33.08
C ALA A 53 15.63 28.61 32.35
N ARG A 54 16.46 27.96 33.17
CA ARG A 54 17.72 27.31 32.82
C ARG A 54 17.50 25.92 32.19
N LYS A 55 18.40 25.54 31.29
CA LYS A 55 18.69 24.15 30.92
C LYS A 55 19.01 23.33 32.17
N ARG A 56 18.45 22.11 32.27
CA ARG A 56 18.97 21.03 33.10
C ARG A 56 19.15 19.79 32.23
N GLU A 57 20.41 19.43 32.03
CA GLU A 57 20.82 18.07 31.68
C GLU A 57 20.62 17.17 32.91
N LEU A 58 20.16 15.94 32.68
CA LEU A 58 20.03 14.89 33.68
C LEU A 58 20.85 13.68 33.19
N THR A 59 21.99 13.48 33.84
CA THR A 59 22.78 12.25 33.83
C THR A 59 22.11 11.20 34.71
N LEU A 60 21.98 9.98 34.18
CA LEU A 60 21.54 8.78 34.89
C LEU A 60 22.76 8.08 35.49
N ASP A 61 22.69 7.73 36.78
CA ASP A 61 23.47 6.65 37.37
C ASP A 61 22.61 5.87 38.37
N ALA A 62 22.87 4.57 38.40
CA ALA A 62 22.14 3.50 39.06
C ALA A 62 22.34 3.44 40.59
N ASP A 63 21.30 3.04 41.33
CA ASP A 63 21.27 1.83 42.17
C ASP A 63 20.08 1.83 43.15
N THR A 64 19.48 0.64 43.33
CA THR A 64 18.43 0.25 44.31
C THR A 64 19.13 -0.62 45.38
N PRO A 65 18.75 -0.68 46.68
CA PRO A 65 17.54 -1.39 47.11
C PRO A 65 16.88 -0.99 48.47
N ALA A 66 15.58 -1.33 48.61
CA ALA A 66 14.98 -2.19 49.67
C ALA A 66 13.54 -1.81 50.10
N ARG A 67 12.66 -2.84 50.13
CA ARG A 67 11.54 -3.21 51.06
C ARG A 67 11.03 -2.16 52.06
N SER A 68 9.76 -2.06 52.48
CA SER A 68 8.55 -2.90 52.48
C SER A 68 7.46 -2.14 53.27
N THR A 69 6.17 -2.29 52.96
CA THR A 69 5.09 -2.81 53.84
C THR A 69 3.70 -2.35 53.40
N VAL A 70 2.79 -3.32 53.49
CA VAL A 70 1.34 -3.30 53.32
C VAL A 70 0.67 -2.54 54.47
N THR A 71 -0.40 -1.78 54.18
CA THR A 71 -1.61 -1.73 55.04
C THR A 71 -2.84 -1.42 54.18
N SER A 72 -3.82 -2.32 54.31
CA SER A 72 -5.22 -2.25 53.89
C SER A 72 -6.07 -1.39 54.82
N SER A 73 -7.17 -0.81 54.31
CA SER A 73 -8.45 -0.69 55.02
C SER A 73 -9.58 -0.25 54.07
N ASP A 74 -10.44 -1.22 53.73
CA ASP A 74 -11.91 -1.24 53.75
C ASP A 74 -12.75 0.02 53.52
N GLY A 75 -13.82 -0.18 52.74
CA GLY A 75 -14.98 0.69 52.64
C GLY A 75 -16.03 0.14 51.65
N GLU A 76 -17.00 -0.61 52.18
CA GLU A 76 -18.14 -1.26 51.51
C GLU A 76 -19.25 -0.28 51.04
N HIS A 77 -19.95 -0.65 49.96
CA HIS A 77 -21.42 -0.60 49.71
C HIS A 77 -21.67 -0.59 48.18
N ALA A 78 -22.18 -1.65 47.51
CA ALA A 78 -23.47 -2.35 47.57
C ALA A 78 -24.51 -1.82 46.54
N ASP A 79 -25.13 -2.78 45.84
CA ASP A 79 -26.35 -2.78 45.00
C ASP A 79 -26.28 -2.23 43.55
N SER A 80 -26.82 -2.89 42.50
CA SER A 80 -27.62 -4.12 42.39
C SER A 80 -27.82 -4.55 40.91
N HIS A 81 -28.02 -5.88 40.72
CA HIS A 81 -28.77 -6.62 39.67
C HIS A 81 -28.49 -6.42 38.15
N ALA A 82 -28.63 -7.40 37.23
CA ALA A 82 -28.59 -8.86 37.17
C ALA A 82 -28.97 -9.31 35.73
N ILE A 83 -28.62 -10.56 35.37
CA ILE A 83 -29.21 -11.52 34.39
C ILE A 83 -28.27 -11.88 33.22
N ALA A 84 -28.10 -13.14 32.77
CA ALA A 84 -27.90 -14.49 33.34
C ALA A 84 -27.81 -15.47 32.15
N GLN A 85 -27.27 -16.67 32.43
CA GLN A 85 -27.32 -17.95 31.71
C GLN A 85 -26.19 -18.27 30.71
N ALA A 86 -25.65 -19.50 30.62
CA ALA A 86 -25.51 -20.67 31.50
C ALA A 86 -24.74 -21.74 30.68
N GLU A 87 -23.70 -22.34 31.25
CA GLU A 87 -23.07 -23.59 30.78
C GLU A 87 -23.71 -24.80 31.47
N ALA A 88 -23.75 -25.96 30.80
CA ALA A 88 -23.46 -27.28 31.37
C ALA A 88 -23.69 -28.40 30.34
N ARG A 89 -22.72 -29.33 30.21
CA ARG A 89 -22.94 -30.80 30.29
C ARG A 89 -21.61 -31.57 30.18
N LEU A 90 -21.18 -32.13 31.31
CA LEU A 90 -20.24 -33.26 31.44
C LEU A 90 -20.81 -34.20 32.54
N GLY A 91 -20.81 -35.50 32.28
CA GLY A 91 -21.04 -36.60 33.23
C GLY A 91 -20.46 -37.87 32.58
N SER A 92 -19.40 -38.49 33.10
CA SER A 92 -19.25 -39.35 34.30
C SER A 92 -19.66 -40.81 34.06
N VAL A 93 -18.79 -41.74 34.47
CA VAL A 93 -19.02 -42.94 35.32
C VAL A 93 -17.74 -43.80 35.34
N SER A 94 -17.43 -44.39 36.52
CA SER A 94 -16.30 -45.30 36.80
C SER A 94 -16.78 -46.54 37.59
N THR A 95 -15.82 -47.42 37.95
CA THR A 95 -15.81 -48.64 38.82
C THR A 95 -15.85 -49.97 38.05
N GLY A 96 -15.05 -51.02 38.30
CA GLY A 96 -13.96 -51.36 39.24
C GLY A 96 -13.35 -52.77 38.91
N ASP A 97 -12.17 -53.08 39.46
CA ASP A 97 -11.18 -54.19 39.17
C ASP A 97 -11.50 -55.61 39.76
N PRO A 98 -10.56 -56.59 39.94
CA PRO A 98 -9.33 -57.06 39.23
C PRO A 98 -9.30 -58.63 39.01
N VAL A 99 -8.20 -59.23 38.49
CA VAL A 99 -7.51 -60.47 38.97
C VAL A 99 -6.29 -60.85 38.08
N GLU A 100 -5.27 -61.41 38.75
CA GLU A 100 -3.90 -61.78 38.38
C GLU A 100 -3.70 -62.90 37.32
N GLY A 101 -2.48 -62.95 36.75
CA GLY A 101 -1.96 -64.09 35.97
C GLY A 101 -0.45 -63.98 35.70
N GLU A 102 0.31 -64.87 36.33
CA GLU A 102 1.76 -64.93 36.52
C GLU A 102 2.63 -65.44 35.32
N THR A 103 3.92 -65.04 35.34
CA THR A 103 5.15 -65.76 34.87
C THR A 103 5.39 -65.91 33.34
N ARG A 104 6.62 -65.92 32.75
CA ARG A 104 7.97 -66.30 33.23
C ARG A 104 9.09 -65.87 32.24
N LYS A 105 10.25 -65.48 32.81
CA LYS A 105 11.67 -65.71 32.42
C LYS A 105 12.29 -65.22 31.08
N GLY A 106 13.40 -64.49 31.24
CA GLY A 106 14.72 -64.96 30.73
C GLY A 106 15.52 -63.97 29.89
N GLY A 107 16.46 -63.25 30.51
CA GLY A 107 17.40 -62.37 29.79
C GLY A 107 18.65 -63.08 29.27
N ARG A 108 19.32 -62.47 28.28
CA ARG A 108 20.77 -62.21 28.26
C ARG A 108 21.15 -61.26 27.12
N ARG A 109 22.10 -60.39 27.47
CA ARG A 109 22.68 -59.28 26.68
C ARG A 109 23.57 -59.78 25.55
N SER A 110 23.62 -59.01 24.47
CA SER A 110 24.87 -58.73 23.75
C SER A 110 24.73 -57.45 22.92
N ALA A 111 25.66 -56.52 23.20
CA ALA A 111 25.78 -55.22 22.55
C ALA A 111 26.54 -55.36 21.22
N ALA A 112 26.08 -54.65 20.19
CA ALA A 112 26.90 -54.32 19.03
C ALA A 112 26.49 -52.94 18.48
N ARG A 113 27.36 -51.97 18.77
CA ARG A 113 27.66 -50.71 18.07
C ARG A 113 26.72 -50.29 16.93
N ARG A 114 26.13 -49.09 17.05
CA ARG A 114 25.89 -48.22 15.90
C ARG A 114 26.40 -46.82 16.18
N SER A 115 27.13 -46.33 15.20
CA SER A 115 27.79 -45.05 15.06
C SER A 115 26.81 -43.89 15.09
N SER A 116 27.32 -42.79 15.64
CA SER A 116 26.78 -41.44 15.63
C SER A 116 26.68 -40.88 14.21
N GLU A 117 25.47 -40.52 13.79
CA GLU A 117 25.19 -39.52 12.75
C GLU A 117 23.81 -38.95 13.11
N ASP A 118 23.80 -37.90 13.93
CA ASP A 118 22.58 -37.14 14.23
C ASP A 118 22.81 -35.72 13.70
N SER A 119 22.49 -35.53 12.42
CA SER A 119 22.30 -34.21 11.83
C SER A 119 20.79 -33.99 11.76
N PRO A 120 20.21 -32.99 12.46
CA PRO A 120 18.80 -32.72 12.33
C PRO A 120 18.57 -32.07 10.96
N SER A 121 18.10 -32.88 10.02
CA SER A 121 17.46 -32.37 8.81
C SER A 121 16.23 -31.59 9.25
N ARG A 122 16.33 -30.26 9.23
CA ARG A 122 15.13 -29.41 9.27
C ARG A 122 14.39 -29.65 7.97
N SER A 123 13.32 -30.44 8.03
CA SER A 123 12.28 -30.38 7.02
C SER A 123 11.80 -28.93 6.96
N ALA A 124 11.98 -28.29 5.81
CA ALA A 124 11.26 -27.07 5.48
C ALA A 124 9.78 -27.45 5.51
N GLY A 125 9.10 -27.18 6.62
CA GLY A 125 7.65 -27.27 6.69
C GLY A 125 7.11 -26.30 5.65
N THR A 126 6.46 -26.82 4.61
CA THR A 126 5.67 -26.00 3.70
C THR A 126 4.60 -25.32 4.55
N GLU A 127 4.79 -24.02 4.83
CA GLU A 127 3.74 -23.23 5.45
C GLU A 127 2.49 -23.34 4.58
N PRO A 128 1.28 -23.49 5.17
CA PRO A 128 0.06 -23.57 4.40
C PRO A 128 -0.12 -22.29 3.56
N MET A 129 -0.11 -22.43 2.24
CA MET A 129 -0.45 -21.34 1.30
C MET A 129 -1.81 -20.77 1.68
N GLU A 130 -1.88 -19.46 1.88
CA GLU A 130 -3.16 -18.78 2.08
C GLU A 130 -4.07 -19.00 0.87
N PRO A 131 -5.40 -19.06 1.08
CA PRO A 131 -6.33 -19.17 -0.02
C PRO A 131 -6.19 -17.93 -0.92
N THR A 132 -5.91 -18.14 -2.21
CA THR A 132 -5.86 -17.08 -3.21
C THR A 132 -7.17 -16.29 -3.18
N ARG A 133 -7.07 -14.97 -2.99
CA ARG A 133 -8.23 -14.08 -3.01
C ARG A 133 -8.61 -13.72 -4.44
N THR A 134 -9.86 -13.36 -4.66
CA THR A 134 -10.32 -12.80 -5.92
C THR A 134 -10.49 -11.30 -5.78
N THR A 135 -10.26 -10.55 -6.86
CA THR A 135 -10.52 -9.11 -6.85
C THR A 135 -11.98 -8.80 -6.47
N PRO A 136 -12.23 -7.78 -5.62
CA PRO A 136 -13.59 -7.31 -5.33
C PRO A 136 -14.37 -6.86 -6.58
N LEU A 137 -13.66 -6.55 -7.67
CA LEU A 137 -14.23 -6.10 -8.95
C LEU A 137 -14.45 -7.25 -9.94
N GLY A 138 -14.41 -8.51 -9.48
CA GLY A 138 -14.47 -9.68 -10.36
C GLY A 138 -15.70 -9.72 -11.26
N SER A 139 -16.86 -9.30 -10.74
CA SER A 139 -18.10 -9.17 -11.52
C SER A 139 -17.95 -8.15 -12.64
N LEU A 140 -17.43 -6.95 -12.37
CA LEU A 140 -17.19 -5.90 -13.36
C LEU A 140 -16.31 -6.42 -14.49
N TRP A 141 -15.15 -6.97 -14.17
CA TRP A 141 -14.19 -7.40 -15.18
C TRP A 141 -14.69 -8.59 -16.00
N SER A 142 -15.41 -9.54 -15.39
CA SER A 142 -15.94 -10.70 -16.10
C SER A 142 -16.82 -10.34 -17.30
N HIS A 143 -17.53 -9.20 -17.26
CA HIS A 143 -18.34 -8.71 -18.38
C HIS A 143 -17.50 -8.32 -19.61
N LEU A 144 -16.21 -8.02 -19.42
CA LEU A 144 -15.27 -7.65 -20.48
C LEU A 144 -14.48 -8.86 -21.02
N GLY A 145 -14.74 -10.06 -20.48
CA GLY A 145 -14.14 -11.31 -20.93
C GLY A 145 -12.61 -11.43 -20.78
N PRO A 146 -11.98 -10.97 -19.69
CA PRO A 146 -10.54 -11.05 -19.53
C PRO A 146 -10.05 -12.49 -19.35
N THR A 147 -8.78 -12.69 -19.62
CA THR A 147 -8.02 -13.79 -19.02
C THR A 147 -7.57 -13.39 -17.62
N TRP A 148 -7.30 -14.37 -16.75
CA TRP A 148 -7.02 -14.13 -15.33
C TRP A 148 -5.62 -14.62 -14.96
N VAL A 149 -4.98 -13.97 -14.01
CA VAL A 149 -3.69 -14.38 -13.44
C VAL A 149 -3.66 -14.11 -11.94
N ASP A 150 -2.95 -14.94 -11.19
CA ASP A 150 -2.61 -14.68 -9.79
C ASP A 150 -1.45 -13.69 -9.72
N VAL A 151 -1.69 -12.53 -9.11
CA VAL A 151 -0.67 -11.56 -8.74
C VAL A 151 -0.72 -11.38 -7.22
N ASN A 152 0.39 -11.72 -6.55
CA ASN A 152 0.55 -11.54 -5.10
C ASN A 152 -0.60 -12.17 -4.28
N GLY A 153 -1.04 -13.38 -4.65
CA GLY A 153 -2.10 -14.12 -3.98
C GLY A 153 -3.50 -13.61 -4.31
N CYS A 154 -3.65 -12.78 -5.35
CA CYS A 154 -4.91 -12.21 -5.80
C CYS A 154 -5.14 -12.46 -7.29
N VAL A 155 -6.25 -13.10 -7.64
CA VAL A 155 -6.67 -13.27 -9.04
C VAL A 155 -7.20 -11.94 -9.59
N VAL A 156 -6.52 -11.41 -10.62
CA VAL A 156 -6.85 -10.18 -11.33
C VAL A 156 -6.80 -10.39 -12.86
N PRO A 157 -7.36 -9.48 -13.67
CA PRO A 157 -7.27 -9.56 -15.13
C PRO A 157 -5.83 -9.53 -15.64
N SER A 158 -5.43 -10.50 -16.45
CA SER A 158 -4.10 -10.54 -17.07
C SER A 158 -4.05 -9.83 -18.41
N ALA A 159 -5.08 -10.01 -19.24
CA ALA A 159 -5.29 -9.32 -20.50
C ALA A 159 -6.78 -9.30 -20.89
N PHE A 160 -7.14 -8.41 -21.81
CA PHE A 160 -8.52 -8.26 -22.31
C PHE A 160 -8.57 -8.53 -23.82
N PRO A 161 -9.57 -9.27 -24.33
CA PRO A 161 -9.71 -9.53 -25.75
C PRO A 161 -10.09 -8.26 -26.53
N ARG A 162 -9.64 -8.15 -27.78
CA ARG A 162 -10.11 -7.08 -28.69
C ARG A 162 -11.50 -7.38 -29.23
N THR A 163 -12.28 -6.32 -29.42
CA THR A 163 -13.57 -6.31 -30.12
C THR A 163 -13.46 -6.14 -31.64
N THR A 164 -12.26 -6.27 -32.23
CA THR A 164 -12.07 -6.14 -33.69
C THR A 164 -11.22 -7.27 -34.27
N THR A 165 -11.65 -7.77 -35.42
CA THR A 165 -11.30 -9.06 -36.05
C THR A 165 -9.91 -9.20 -36.68
N GLU A 166 -8.97 -8.29 -36.46
CA GLU A 166 -7.64 -8.37 -37.07
C GLU A 166 -6.54 -8.07 -36.04
N TYR A 167 -5.69 -9.07 -35.83
CA TYR A 167 -4.56 -9.18 -34.87
C TYR A 167 -4.88 -9.73 -33.47
N VAL A 168 -4.13 -10.78 -33.12
CA VAL A 168 -4.00 -11.34 -31.77
C VAL A 168 -2.80 -10.64 -31.13
N GLY A 169 -3.06 -9.78 -30.15
CA GLY A 169 -2.03 -9.03 -29.42
C GLY A 169 -2.63 -8.19 -28.30
N ASP A 170 -3.39 -8.83 -27.40
CA ASP A 170 -4.12 -8.19 -26.29
C ASP A 170 -3.26 -7.21 -25.46
N THR A 171 -2.02 -7.59 -25.18
CA THR A 171 -1.13 -6.91 -24.25
C THR A 171 -0.37 -5.77 -24.92
N LEU A 172 0.10 -5.97 -26.16
CA LEU A 172 0.82 -4.93 -26.90
C LEU A 172 -0.08 -3.76 -27.28
N ASP A 173 -1.33 -4.05 -27.63
CA ASP A 173 -2.31 -3.00 -27.95
C ASP A 173 -2.73 -2.24 -26.69
N ALA A 174 -2.95 -2.92 -25.56
CA ALA A 174 -3.17 -2.26 -24.26
C ALA A 174 -1.97 -1.39 -23.86
N TYR A 175 -0.75 -1.86 -24.08
CA TYR A 175 0.48 -1.10 -23.86
C TYR A 175 0.50 0.18 -24.70
N ARG A 176 0.26 0.05 -26.01
CA ARG A 176 0.19 1.20 -26.93
C ARG A 176 -0.92 2.15 -26.52
N HIS A 177 -2.08 1.66 -26.11
CA HIS A 177 -3.17 2.49 -25.65
C HIS A 177 -2.78 3.26 -24.38
N THR A 178 -2.17 2.59 -23.40
CA THR A 178 -1.70 3.24 -22.16
C THR A 178 -0.72 4.37 -22.45
N ARG A 179 0.22 4.16 -23.38
CA ARG A 179 1.21 5.18 -23.79
C ARG A 179 0.59 6.36 -24.56
N ASN A 180 -0.57 6.20 -25.20
CA ASN A 180 -1.17 7.22 -26.08
C ASN A 180 -2.48 7.84 -25.54
N ALA A 181 -3.10 7.23 -24.54
CA ALA A 181 -4.41 7.60 -24.01
C ALA A 181 -4.48 7.37 -22.49
N ALA A 182 -5.46 6.59 -22.00
CA ALA A 182 -5.56 6.21 -20.60
C ALA A 182 -6.04 4.76 -20.46
N SER A 183 -5.43 4.00 -19.56
CA SER A 183 -5.81 2.62 -19.27
C SER A 183 -6.13 2.42 -17.81
N LEU A 184 -7.17 1.62 -17.55
CA LEU A 184 -7.61 1.26 -16.21
C LEU A 184 -7.14 -0.15 -15.86
N PHE A 185 -6.40 -0.25 -14.76
CA PHE A 185 -5.83 -1.49 -14.23
C PHE A 185 -6.48 -1.84 -12.90
N ASP A 186 -6.69 -3.13 -12.66
CA ASP A 186 -7.01 -3.64 -11.33
C ASP A 186 -5.72 -3.93 -10.56
N VAL A 187 -5.49 -3.17 -9.49
CA VAL A 187 -4.36 -3.33 -8.57
C VAL A 187 -4.84 -3.71 -7.18
N SER A 188 -6.01 -4.35 -7.07
CA SER A 188 -6.64 -4.72 -5.79
C SER A 188 -5.86 -5.78 -5.03
N TYR A 189 -5.06 -6.61 -5.72
CA TYR A 189 -3.60 -6.66 -5.55
C TYR A 189 -2.89 -6.24 -4.24
N LYS A 190 -2.88 -4.94 -4.05
CA LYS A 190 -2.15 -4.25 -2.99
C LYS A 190 -2.85 -4.45 -1.65
N VAL A 191 -2.08 -4.33 -0.57
CA VAL A 191 -2.58 -4.49 0.80
C VAL A 191 -2.30 -3.22 1.59
N GLY A 192 -3.34 -2.61 2.16
CA GLY A 192 -3.22 -1.43 3.00
C GLY A 192 -3.01 -1.79 4.47
N LEU A 193 -2.01 -1.18 5.11
CA LEU A 193 -1.75 -1.22 6.54
C LEU A 193 -1.81 0.19 7.12
N ARG A 194 -2.18 0.29 8.40
CA ARG A 194 -2.32 1.56 9.12
C ARG A 194 -1.56 1.48 10.42
N VAL A 195 -0.65 2.41 10.65
CA VAL A 195 -0.01 2.61 11.96
C VAL A 195 -0.72 3.76 12.65
N VAL A 196 -1.34 3.48 13.79
CA VAL A 196 -2.19 4.41 14.56
C VAL A 196 -1.58 4.63 15.94
N GLY A 197 -1.88 5.76 16.58
CA GLY A 197 -1.39 6.14 17.91
C GLY A 197 -0.56 7.43 17.88
N ALA A 198 -0.27 8.00 19.05
CA ALA A 198 0.51 9.23 19.17
C ALA A 198 1.95 9.07 18.66
N ASP A 199 2.53 7.87 18.77
CA ASP A 199 3.92 7.57 18.39
C ASP A 199 4.05 6.94 16.99
N ARG A 200 2.96 6.89 16.21
CA ARG A 200 2.88 6.19 14.91
C ARG A 200 3.97 6.59 13.91
N GLU A 201 4.28 7.88 13.78
CA GLU A 201 5.26 8.37 12.82
C GLU A 201 6.68 7.96 13.22
N PHE A 202 6.99 8.04 14.52
CA PHE A 202 8.28 7.61 15.07
C PHE A 202 8.51 6.12 14.85
N ILE A 203 7.48 5.30 15.06
CA ILE A 203 7.54 3.86 14.89
C ILE A 203 7.61 3.47 13.41
N ALA A 204 6.85 4.13 12.53
CA ALA A 204 6.88 3.89 11.10
C ALA A 204 8.26 4.19 10.48
N ASP A 205 8.94 5.26 10.94
CA ASP A 205 10.32 5.61 10.55
C ASP A 205 11.35 4.50 10.83
N GLN A 206 11.04 3.51 11.67
CA GLN A 206 12.00 2.46 12.05
C GLN A 206 12.09 1.32 11.03
N PHE A 207 11.08 1.18 10.18
CA PHE A 207 11.02 0.11 9.18
C PHE A 207 10.70 0.62 7.76
N LEU A 208 10.43 1.91 7.58
CA LEU A 208 10.27 2.53 6.27
C LEU A 208 11.55 3.25 5.85
N THR A 209 11.86 3.22 4.55
CA THR A 209 13.00 3.99 4.01
C THR A 209 12.73 5.47 3.86
N CYS A 210 11.46 5.89 3.81
CA CYS A 210 11.10 7.30 3.76
C CYS A 210 11.16 7.93 5.16
N ASN A 211 11.36 9.26 5.20
CA ASN A 211 11.27 10.02 6.44
C ASN A 211 9.81 10.47 6.63
N VAL A 212 9.04 9.70 7.40
CA VAL A 212 7.61 9.92 7.63
C VAL A 212 7.38 11.24 8.36
N ARG A 213 8.22 11.57 9.35
CA ARG A 213 8.10 12.79 10.15
C ARG A 213 8.36 14.09 9.38
N SER A 214 8.96 14.02 8.19
CA SER A 214 9.13 15.19 7.31
C SER A 214 8.02 15.33 6.27
N MET A 215 7.14 14.34 6.16
CA MET A 215 5.99 14.36 5.24
C MET A 215 4.98 15.39 5.70
N ARG A 216 4.41 16.10 4.72
CA ARG A 216 3.30 17.02 4.94
C ARG A 216 2.00 16.31 4.62
N GLN A 217 0.93 16.85 5.18
CA GLN A 217 -0.41 16.42 4.79
C GLN A 217 -0.61 16.58 3.28
N GLY A 218 -1.11 15.51 2.64
CA GLY A 218 -1.25 15.43 1.20
C GLY A 218 -0.04 14.86 0.46
N ASP A 219 1.12 14.67 1.13
CA ASP A 219 2.27 14.02 0.50
C ASP A 219 2.08 12.49 0.43
N VAL A 220 2.59 11.90 -0.64
CA VAL A 220 2.80 10.46 -0.80
C VAL A 220 4.29 10.23 -0.98
N GLN A 221 4.85 9.17 -0.42
CA GLN A 221 6.22 8.75 -0.72
C GLN A 221 6.27 7.28 -1.09
N TYR A 222 7.09 6.96 -2.08
CA TYR A 222 7.47 5.57 -2.37
C TYR A 222 8.55 5.17 -1.37
N ALA A 223 8.38 4.03 -0.72
CA ALA A 223 9.30 3.53 0.29
C ALA A 223 9.39 2.01 0.24
N CYS A 224 10.52 1.48 0.67
CA CYS A 224 10.64 0.07 1.00
C CYS A 224 10.31 -0.14 2.47
N VAL A 225 9.69 -1.28 2.79
CA VAL A 225 9.62 -1.81 4.14
C VAL A 225 10.83 -2.71 4.36
N LEU A 226 11.59 -2.45 5.42
CA LEU A 226 12.83 -3.14 5.72
C LEU A 226 12.70 -4.05 6.95
N ASP A 227 13.50 -5.10 6.97
CA ASP A 227 13.81 -5.83 8.19
C ASP A 227 14.97 -5.18 8.97
N SER A 228 15.29 -5.74 10.13
CA SER A 228 16.36 -5.26 11.01
C SER A 228 17.78 -5.47 10.46
N LYS A 229 17.92 -6.18 9.34
CA LYS A 229 19.18 -6.36 8.62
C LYS A 229 19.30 -5.41 7.43
N GLY A 230 18.26 -4.62 7.15
CA GLY A 230 18.18 -3.72 5.99
C GLY A 230 17.79 -4.42 4.70
N LEU A 231 17.22 -5.62 4.76
CA LEU A 231 16.66 -6.31 3.59
C LEU A 231 15.26 -5.79 3.30
N ILE A 232 14.92 -5.69 2.00
CA ILE A 232 13.60 -5.26 1.55
C ILE A 232 12.61 -6.42 1.75
N LEU A 233 11.60 -6.19 2.58
CA LEU A 233 10.48 -7.11 2.80
C LEU A 233 9.36 -6.87 1.78
N ASP A 234 9.06 -5.60 1.51
CA ASP A 234 8.05 -5.18 0.52
C ASP A 234 8.35 -3.74 0.08
N ASP A 235 7.68 -3.28 -0.97
CA ASP A 235 7.62 -1.87 -1.36
C ASP A 235 6.21 -1.31 -1.17
N ALA A 236 6.12 0.01 -0.98
CA ALA A 236 4.88 0.66 -0.61
C ALA A 236 4.78 2.12 -1.06
N LEU A 237 3.54 2.55 -1.27
CA LEU A 237 3.17 3.97 -1.21
C LEU A 237 2.76 4.31 0.21
N VAL A 238 3.42 5.29 0.81
CA VAL A 238 3.20 5.76 2.17
C VAL A 238 2.58 7.15 2.11
N TYR A 239 1.56 7.39 2.92
CA TYR A 239 1.01 8.74 3.12
C TYR A 239 0.54 8.90 4.58
N VAL A 240 0.50 10.15 5.04
CA VAL A 240 0.21 10.46 6.44
C VAL A 240 -1.13 11.20 6.52
N THR A 241 -1.96 10.76 7.46
CA THR A 241 -3.19 11.43 7.88
C THR A 241 -3.02 11.93 9.32
N THR A 242 -3.97 12.74 9.78
CA THR A 242 -4.02 13.19 11.17
C THR A 242 -4.15 12.05 12.19
N GLN A 243 -4.60 10.88 11.76
CA GLN A 243 -4.90 9.73 12.62
C GLN A 243 -3.96 8.54 12.40
N SER A 244 -3.33 8.43 11.23
CA SER A 244 -2.60 7.23 10.83
C SER A 244 -1.43 7.53 9.88
N VAL A 245 -0.43 6.65 9.89
CA VAL A 245 0.48 6.46 8.76
C VAL A 245 -0.09 5.31 7.94
N GLU A 246 -0.42 5.58 6.69
CA GLU A 246 -1.01 4.62 5.75
C GLU A 246 0.09 4.05 4.86
N ILE A 247 0.13 2.73 4.73
CA ILE A 247 1.16 1.99 4.01
C ILE A 247 0.45 1.04 3.04
N LEU A 248 0.45 1.40 1.75
CA LEU A 248 -0.11 0.58 0.67
C LEU A 248 1.00 -0.26 0.05
N THR A 249 1.08 -1.53 0.42
CA THR A 249 2.15 -2.45 0.01
C THR A 249 1.82 -3.17 -1.30
N SER A 250 2.81 -3.81 -1.94
CA SER A 250 2.57 -4.61 -3.15
C SER A 250 1.62 -5.78 -2.93
N GLY A 251 1.47 -6.26 -1.69
CA GLY A 251 0.68 -7.43 -1.31
C GLY A 251 1.45 -8.76 -1.42
N CYS A 252 2.69 -8.76 -1.91
CA CYS A 252 3.46 -9.99 -2.19
C CYS A 252 3.68 -10.87 -0.95
N HIS A 253 3.97 -10.25 0.19
CA HIS A 253 4.27 -10.94 1.46
C HIS A 253 3.33 -10.47 2.58
N SER A 254 2.05 -10.22 2.26
CA SER A 254 1.15 -9.52 3.18
C SER A 254 1.04 -10.15 4.57
N ARG A 255 1.18 -11.47 4.70
CA ARG A 255 1.15 -12.14 6.01
C ARG A 255 2.46 -11.96 6.76
N GLN A 256 3.58 -12.37 6.17
CA GLN A 256 4.89 -12.29 6.79
C GLN A 256 5.25 -10.84 7.16
N LEU A 257 4.88 -9.89 6.30
CA LEU A 257 5.05 -8.47 6.53
C LEU A 257 4.23 -7.99 7.74
N VAL A 258 2.95 -8.34 7.81
CA VAL A 258 2.07 -8.00 8.94
C VAL A 258 2.55 -8.64 10.23
N ASP A 259 3.00 -9.90 10.19
CA ASP A 259 3.53 -10.59 11.36
C ASP A 259 4.82 -9.92 11.84
N TYR A 260 5.73 -9.55 10.94
CA TYR A 260 6.98 -8.86 11.26
C TYR A 260 6.73 -7.49 11.89
N ILE A 261 5.97 -6.62 11.21
CA ILE A 261 5.64 -5.28 11.72
C ILE A 261 4.81 -5.40 13.00
N GLY A 262 3.89 -6.37 13.08
CA GLY A 262 3.04 -6.62 14.23
C GLY A 262 3.83 -7.06 15.48
N GLN A 263 4.87 -7.87 15.31
CA GLN A 263 5.80 -8.22 16.41
C GLN A 263 6.53 -6.98 16.93
N TYR A 264 7.05 -6.14 16.02
CA TYR A 264 7.75 -4.91 16.37
C TYR A 264 6.83 -3.91 17.09
N VAL A 265 5.67 -3.61 16.51
CA VAL A 265 4.64 -2.73 17.10
C VAL A 265 4.15 -3.28 18.43
N GLY A 266 3.93 -4.59 18.54
CA GLY A 266 3.53 -5.23 19.79
C GLY A 266 4.58 -5.12 20.89
N TYR A 267 5.88 -5.18 20.54
CA TYR A 267 6.97 -4.93 21.48
C TYR A 267 7.03 -3.46 21.93
N ALA A 268 6.90 -2.52 20.99
CA ALA A 268 6.85 -1.08 21.30
C ALA A 268 5.69 -0.76 22.25
N ARG A 269 4.49 -1.30 21.96
CA ARG A 269 3.30 -1.11 22.81
C ARG A 269 3.49 -1.64 24.23
N ARG A 270 4.10 -2.83 24.39
CA ARG A 270 4.42 -3.39 25.72
C ARG A 270 5.45 -2.56 26.49
N SER A 271 6.24 -1.76 25.78
CA SER A 271 7.23 -0.85 26.36
C SER A 271 6.66 0.54 26.69
N GLY A 272 5.34 0.73 26.52
CA GLY A 272 4.64 1.98 26.86
C GLY A 272 4.51 2.99 25.72
N VAL A 273 4.87 2.61 24.48
CA VAL A 273 4.68 3.44 23.28
C VAL A 273 3.22 3.35 22.83
N ASP A 274 2.60 4.49 22.50
CA ASP A 274 1.24 4.55 21.98
C ASP A 274 1.23 4.29 20.46
N VAL A 275 1.17 3.00 20.12
CA VAL A 275 1.13 2.54 18.74
C VAL A 275 0.31 1.25 18.57
N THR A 276 -0.44 1.17 17.47
CA THR A 276 -1.17 -0.02 17.02
C THR A 276 -1.03 -0.18 15.51
N LEU A 277 -1.00 -1.43 15.04
CA LEU A 277 -1.02 -1.78 13.63
C LEU A 277 -2.40 -2.33 13.28
N GLU A 278 -3.03 -1.76 12.26
CA GLU A 278 -4.33 -2.17 11.73
C GLU A 278 -4.22 -2.51 10.25
N ARG A 279 -5.12 -3.36 9.75
CA ARG A 279 -5.34 -3.49 8.31
C ARG A 279 -6.28 -2.39 7.85
N SER A 280 -6.05 -1.87 6.65
CA SER A 280 -6.95 -0.91 6.04
C SER A 280 -8.31 -1.57 5.74
N ASP A 281 -9.38 -0.80 5.95
CA ASP A 281 -10.75 -1.14 5.57
C ASP A 281 -11.01 -0.98 4.06
N ARG A 282 -10.10 -0.28 3.37
CA ARG A 282 -10.13 -0.07 1.92
C ARG A 282 -9.57 -1.30 1.22
N SER A 283 -10.47 -2.18 0.80
CA SER A 283 -10.15 -3.50 0.25
C SER A 283 -9.90 -3.53 -1.26
N CYS A 284 -10.06 -2.41 -1.97
CA CYS A 284 -9.99 -2.37 -3.42
C CYS A 284 -9.10 -1.23 -3.91
N ALA A 285 -8.36 -1.49 -4.99
CA ALA A 285 -7.53 -0.47 -5.63
C ALA A 285 -7.56 -0.59 -7.16
N ILE A 286 -7.72 0.54 -7.83
CA ILE A 286 -7.67 0.65 -9.30
C ILE A 286 -6.68 1.74 -9.70
N ALA A 287 -5.99 1.55 -10.81
CA ALA A 287 -5.02 2.51 -11.33
C ALA A 287 -5.45 2.99 -12.73
N LEU A 288 -5.63 4.30 -12.90
CA LEU A 288 -5.86 4.96 -14.18
C LEU A 288 -4.54 5.59 -14.63
N GLN A 289 -3.94 5.09 -15.70
CA GLN A 289 -2.57 5.43 -16.10
C GLN A 289 -2.52 5.81 -17.58
N GLY A 290 -1.72 6.80 -17.93
CA GLY A 290 -1.54 7.28 -19.30
C GLY A 290 -1.62 8.82 -19.41
N PRO A 291 -1.13 9.41 -20.50
CA PRO A 291 -1.07 10.87 -20.66
C PRO A 291 -2.45 11.55 -20.64
N LYS A 292 -3.54 10.81 -20.88
CA LYS A 292 -4.92 11.32 -20.82
C LYS A 292 -5.66 10.96 -19.53
N ALA A 293 -4.99 10.35 -18.55
CA ALA A 293 -5.61 9.93 -17.29
C ALA A 293 -6.24 11.11 -16.52
N CYS A 294 -5.53 12.24 -16.44
CA CYS A 294 -6.03 13.45 -15.78
C CYS A 294 -7.26 14.03 -16.48
N GLU A 295 -7.27 14.04 -17.81
CA GLU A 295 -8.40 14.51 -18.62
C GLU A 295 -9.63 13.62 -18.39
N ALA A 296 -9.48 12.31 -18.56
CA ALA A 296 -10.56 11.34 -18.39
C ALA A 296 -11.16 11.40 -16.98
N LEU A 297 -10.33 11.41 -15.93
CA LEU A 297 -10.81 11.48 -14.56
C LEU A 297 -11.53 12.80 -14.26
N SER A 298 -11.02 13.92 -14.77
CA SER A 298 -11.64 15.24 -14.60
C SER A 298 -13.03 15.29 -15.24
N LEU A 299 -13.18 14.77 -16.46
CA LEU A 299 -14.47 14.68 -17.17
C LEU A 299 -15.49 13.83 -16.40
N VAL A 300 -15.06 12.65 -15.92
CA VAL A 300 -15.91 11.76 -15.14
C VAL A 300 -16.39 12.43 -13.85
N LEU A 301 -15.49 13.04 -13.08
CA LEU A 301 -15.84 13.70 -11.83
C LEU A 301 -16.79 14.89 -12.06
N GLN A 302 -16.57 15.70 -13.09
CA GLN A 302 -17.49 16.80 -13.45
C GLN A 302 -18.89 16.28 -13.82
N ARG A 303 -18.96 15.18 -14.60
CA ARG A 303 -20.23 14.54 -14.95
C ARG A 303 -20.97 14.04 -13.71
N LEU A 304 -20.26 13.38 -12.80
CA LEU A 304 -20.82 12.88 -11.54
C LEU A 304 -21.33 14.02 -10.64
N GLU A 305 -20.62 15.14 -10.57
CA GLU A 305 -21.07 16.33 -9.82
C GLU A 305 -22.34 16.96 -10.44
N SER A 306 -22.40 17.09 -11.76
CA SER A 306 -23.54 17.70 -12.46
C SER A 306 -24.83 16.88 -12.35
N THR A 307 -24.72 15.55 -12.42
CA THR A 307 -25.87 14.62 -12.30
C THR A 307 -26.49 14.64 -10.89
N SER A 308 -25.70 15.06 -9.90
CA SER A 308 -26.10 15.10 -8.48
C SER A 308 -26.99 16.31 -8.11
N CYS A 309 -27.25 17.23 -9.05
CA CYS A 309 -28.03 18.44 -8.78
C CYS A 309 -29.56 18.27 -8.89
N GLY A 310 -30.06 17.08 -9.28
CA GLY A 310 -31.49 16.86 -9.58
C GLY A 310 -32.25 15.83 -8.74
N ALA A 311 -31.57 14.95 -7.99
CA ALA A 311 -32.19 13.92 -7.15
C ALA A 311 -31.32 13.65 -5.91
N GLY A 312 -31.96 13.26 -4.80
CA GLY A 312 -31.42 13.12 -3.42
C GLY A 312 -29.93 12.78 -3.24
N VAL A 313 -29.34 13.43 -2.24
CA VAL A 313 -27.90 13.52 -1.90
C VAL A 313 -27.33 12.24 -1.27
N GLU A 314 -27.41 11.11 -1.96
CA GLU A 314 -26.63 9.90 -1.65
C GLU A 314 -25.85 9.47 -2.89
N GLY A 315 -24.51 9.62 -2.86
CA GLY A 315 -23.63 9.00 -3.86
C GLY A 315 -22.90 9.93 -4.83
N ALA A 316 -22.93 11.26 -4.67
CA ALA A 316 -22.04 12.14 -5.44
C ALA A 316 -20.58 11.88 -5.03
N ILE A 317 -19.77 11.30 -5.93
CA ILE A 317 -18.33 11.11 -5.69
C ILE A 317 -17.66 12.48 -5.81
N ARG A 318 -16.97 12.90 -4.74
CA ARG A 318 -16.28 14.19 -4.66
C ARG A 318 -14.84 14.01 -4.25
N LEU A 319 -13.98 14.92 -4.71
CA LEU A 319 -12.63 15.10 -4.19
C LEU A 319 -12.70 15.97 -2.94
N LEU A 320 -11.93 15.60 -1.91
CA LEU A 320 -11.91 16.24 -0.61
C LEU A 320 -10.48 16.62 -0.22
N VAL A 321 -10.33 17.75 0.47
CA VAL A 321 -9.05 18.13 1.10
C VAL A 321 -8.73 17.10 2.20
N PRO A 322 -7.52 16.48 2.20
CA PRO A 322 -7.10 15.52 3.21
C PRO A 322 -7.33 16.00 4.65
N ASP A 323 -7.86 15.13 5.51
CA ASP A 323 -8.30 15.33 6.91
C ASP A 323 -9.24 16.52 7.19
N VAL A 324 -9.54 17.37 6.21
CA VAL A 324 -10.46 18.51 6.35
C VAL A 324 -11.85 18.14 5.84
N GLY A 325 -11.94 17.21 4.87
CA GLY A 325 -13.21 16.76 4.30
C GLY A 325 -13.94 17.83 3.48
N LYS A 326 -13.27 18.95 3.16
CA LYS A 326 -13.86 20.02 2.35
C LYS A 326 -13.82 19.65 0.87
N PRO A 327 -14.94 19.72 0.13
CA PRO A 327 -14.94 19.45 -1.30
C PRO A 327 -14.02 20.39 -2.09
N VAL A 328 -13.32 19.84 -3.07
CA VAL A 328 -12.52 20.58 -4.05
C VAL A 328 -13.00 20.28 -5.47
N PRO A 329 -12.98 21.27 -6.37
CA PRO A 329 -13.43 21.07 -7.74
C PRO A 329 -12.50 20.12 -8.51
N PRO A 330 -13.02 19.35 -9.49
CA PRO A 330 -12.22 18.37 -10.25
C PRO A 330 -11.00 18.93 -10.98
N ASN A 331 -11.03 20.21 -11.37
CA ASN A 331 -9.88 20.88 -12.02
C ASN A 331 -8.65 21.01 -11.10
N VAL A 332 -8.76 20.69 -9.81
CA VAL A 332 -7.61 20.57 -8.92
C VAL A 332 -6.62 19.50 -9.41
N LEU A 333 -7.09 18.47 -10.12
CA LEU A 333 -6.25 17.36 -10.60
C LEU A 333 -5.14 17.83 -11.54
N GLU A 334 -5.40 18.85 -12.36
CA GLU A 334 -4.40 19.45 -13.27
C GLU A 334 -3.20 20.02 -12.51
N ARG A 335 -3.43 20.48 -11.27
CA ARG A 335 -2.42 21.12 -10.40
C ARG A 335 -1.94 20.22 -9.27
N MET A 336 -2.52 19.03 -9.13
CA MET A 336 -2.19 18.07 -8.09
C MET A 336 -0.77 17.56 -8.32
N PRO A 337 0.21 17.79 -7.44
CA PRO A 337 1.58 17.31 -7.67
C PRO A 337 1.65 15.79 -7.81
N VAL A 338 2.61 15.28 -8.59
CA VAL A 338 2.96 13.84 -8.55
C VAL A 338 3.44 13.50 -7.14
N MET A 339 3.12 12.30 -6.66
CA MET A 339 3.36 11.88 -5.27
C MET A 339 2.59 12.73 -4.24
N SER A 340 1.34 13.06 -4.55
CA SER A 340 0.39 13.64 -3.60
C SER A 340 -0.92 12.86 -3.58
N PHE A 341 -1.77 13.11 -2.59
CA PHE A 341 -3.09 12.49 -2.51
C PHE A 341 -4.21 13.49 -2.17
N LEU A 342 -5.41 13.14 -2.60
CA LEU A 342 -6.67 13.73 -2.17
C LEU A 342 -7.55 12.63 -1.56
N GLU A 343 -8.44 13.02 -0.67
CA GLU A 343 -9.50 12.11 -0.23
C GLU A 343 -10.62 12.08 -1.27
N VAL A 344 -11.30 10.95 -1.37
CA VAL A 344 -12.47 10.78 -2.24
C VAL A 344 -13.61 10.25 -1.40
N GLY A 345 -14.79 10.84 -1.53
CA GLY A 345 -15.95 10.37 -0.78
C GLY A 345 -17.28 10.86 -1.29
N GLY A 346 -18.34 10.22 -0.80
CA GLY A 346 -19.74 10.53 -1.12
C GLY A 346 -20.70 9.61 -0.37
N GLY A 347 -21.58 10.17 0.46
CA GLY A 347 -22.40 9.35 1.37
C GLY A 347 -21.53 8.60 2.38
N ASN A 348 -21.69 7.28 2.48
CA ASN A 348 -20.91 6.41 3.37
C ASN A 348 -19.64 5.82 2.72
N GLU A 349 -19.31 6.24 1.50
CA GLU A 349 -18.16 5.74 0.77
C GLU A 349 -16.94 6.64 0.99
N THR A 350 -15.79 6.02 1.28
CA THR A 350 -14.50 6.69 1.46
C THR A 350 -13.40 6.02 0.65
N GLY A 351 -12.41 6.82 0.28
CA GLY A 351 -11.23 6.38 -0.45
C GLY A 351 -10.19 7.49 -0.52
N VAL A 352 -9.04 7.17 -1.11
CA VAL A 352 -7.93 8.08 -1.35
C VAL A 352 -7.51 7.94 -2.79
N LEU A 353 -7.36 9.08 -3.47
CA LEU A 353 -6.83 9.19 -4.82
C LEU A 353 -5.38 9.68 -4.71
N LEU A 354 -4.43 8.82 -5.09
CA LEU A 354 -3.01 9.13 -5.13
C LEU A 354 -2.64 9.48 -6.57
N ARG A 355 -1.92 10.59 -6.82
CA ARG A 355 -1.29 10.84 -8.13
C ARG A 355 0.06 10.14 -8.16
N ALA A 356 0.01 8.84 -8.40
CA ALA A 356 1.14 7.93 -8.45
C ALA A 356 0.83 6.80 -9.43
N GLY A 357 1.85 6.01 -9.77
CA GLY A 357 1.69 4.89 -10.67
C GLY A 357 2.99 4.16 -10.96
N SER A 358 2.85 2.96 -11.51
CA SER A 358 3.97 2.08 -11.82
C SER A 358 4.29 1.96 -13.32
N THR A 359 3.71 2.83 -14.17
CA THR A 359 3.79 2.69 -15.64
C THR A 359 4.84 3.59 -16.30
N GLY A 360 5.39 4.55 -15.55
CA GLY A 360 6.19 5.66 -16.09
C GLY A 360 5.37 6.75 -16.78
N GLU A 361 4.06 6.56 -16.94
CA GLU A 361 3.12 7.61 -17.35
C GLU A 361 2.59 8.38 -16.14
N ASP A 362 1.94 9.52 -16.41
CA ASP A 362 1.08 10.17 -15.42
C ASP A 362 -0.15 9.30 -15.12
N GLY A 363 -0.76 9.51 -13.96
CA GLY A 363 -1.92 8.71 -13.57
C GLY A 363 -2.28 8.83 -12.10
N PHE A 364 -3.33 8.08 -11.76
CA PHE A 364 -3.89 8.05 -10.43
C PHE A 364 -4.14 6.61 -9.98
N GLU A 365 -3.93 6.36 -8.69
CA GLU A 365 -4.40 5.16 -8.02
C GLU A 365 -5.50 5.54 -7.04
N LEU A 366 -6.67 4.91 -7.16
CA LEU A 366 -7.74 5.01 -6.18
C LEU A 366 -7.66 3.80 -5.26
N VAL A 367 -7.54 4.04 -3.95
CA VAL A 367 -7.65 3.02 -2.90
C VAL A 367 -8.93 3.31 -2.10
N ALA A 368 -9.89 2.41 -2.13
CA ALA A 368 -11.23 2.67 -1.63
C ALA A 368 -11.97 1.41 -1.19
N THR A 369 -13.19 1.60 -0.67
CA THR A 369 -14.18 0.52 -0.59
C THR A 369 -14.46 -0.05 -1.99
N ALA A 370 -14.75 -1.35 -2.08
CA ALA A 370 -15.08 -2.03 -3.34
C ALA A 370 -16.22 -1.35 -4.10
N ARG A 371 -17.24 -0.88 -3.36
CA ARG A 371 -18.40 -0.19 -3.94
C ARG A 371 -18.00 1.11 -4.64
N LEU A 372 -17.17 1.96 -3.99
CA LEU A 372 -16.70 3.21 -4.58
C LEU A 372 -15.81 2.97 -5.80
N ALA A 373 -14.87 2.03 -5.69
CA ALA A 373 -13.97 1.68 -6.77
C ALA A 373 -14.72 1.13 -7.98
N GLU A 374 -15.70 0.24 -7.79
CA GLU A 374 -16.51 -0.30 -8.87
C GLU A 374 -17.34 0.79 -9.57
N ARG A 375 -17.96 1.69 -8.80
CA ARG A 375 -18.73 2.80 -9.35
C ARG A 375 -17.86 3.72 -10.22
N LEU A 376 -16.68 4.10 -9.73
CA LEU A 376 -15.77 4.95 -10.50
C LEU A 376 -15.23 4.21 -11.73
N ALA A 377 -14.85 2.94 -11.58
CA ALA A 377 -14.34 2.12 -12.68
C ALA A 377 -15.35 1.99 -13.83
N ARG A 378 -16.63 1.75 -13.53
CA ARG A 378 -17.70 1.68 -14.54
C ARG A 378 -17.80 2.96 -15.36
N VAL A 379 -17.86 4.11 -14.68
CA VAL A 379 -18.01 5.40 -15.37
C VAL A 379 -16.75 5.79 -16.14
N LEU A 380 -15.56 5.44 -15.62
CA LEU A 380 -14.30 5.60 -16.35
C LEU A 380 -14.27 4.75 -17.63
N LEU A 381 -14.71 3.50 -17.58
CA LEU A 381 -14.74 2.61 -18.75
C LEU A 381 -15.77 2.99 -19.82
N ASP A 382 -16.73 3.86 -19.48
CA ASP A 382 -17.66 4.46 -20.44
C ASP A 382 -17.03 5.65 -21.20
N GLU A 383 -15.87 6.17 -20.78
CA GLU A 383 -15.16 7.22 -21.51
C GLU A 383 -14.37 6.64 -22.70
N GLU A 384 -14.51 7.26 -23.88
CA GLU A 384 -13.79 6.86 -25.09
C GLU A 384 -12.26 6.90 -24.92
N LEU A 385 -11.77 7.75 -24.02
CA LEU A 385 -10.35 7.89 -23.71
C LEU A 385 -9.78 6.75 -22.86
N VAL A 386 -10.61 5.87 -22.31
CA VAL A 386 -10.21 4.87 -21.32
C VAL A 386 -10.47 3.46 -21.82
N GLN A 387 -9.46 2.60 -21.70
CA GLN A 387 -9.61 1.16 -21.95
C GLN A 387 -9.13 0.31 -20.77
N PRO A 388 -9.72 -0.87 -20.55
CA PRO A 388 -9.20 -1.80 -19.56
C PRO A 388 -7.84 -2.34 -20.02
N ALA A 389 -6.90 -2.51 -19.08
CA ALA A 389 -5.62 -3.14 -19.33
C ALA A 389 -5.30 -4.11 -18.19
N GLY A 390 -4.67 -5.24 -18.54
CA GLY A 390 -4.38 -6.31 -17.59
C GLY A 390 -2.96 -6.30 -17.05
N ALA A 391 -2.70 -7.18 -16.09
CA ALA A 391 -1.43 -7.28 -15.38
C ALA A 391 -0.22 -7.49 -16.29
N TYR A 392 -0.35 -8.17 -17.45
CA TYR A 392 0.76 -8.35 -18.38
C TYR A 392 1.20 -7.04 -19.03
N CYS A 393 0.24 -6.17 -19.36
CA CYS A 393 0.53 -4.83 -19.87
C CYS A 393 1.23 -3.99 -18.79
N LEU A 394 0.74 -4.05 -17.56
CA LEU A 394 1.34 -3.36 -16.42
C LEU A 394 2.80 -3.81 -16.19
N ASP A 395 3.08 -5.11 -16.32
CA ASP A 395 4.43 -5.65 -16.15
C ASP A 395 5.41 -5.15 -17.23
N VAL A 396 4.95 -5.00 -18.48
CA VAL A 396 5.77 -4.39 -19.55
C VAL A 396 6.05 -2.91 -19.27
N LEU A 397 5.01 -2.15 -18.93
CA LEU A 397 5.13 -0.71 -18.67
C LEU A 397 6.09 -0.42 -17.50
N ARG A 398 5.99 -1.17 -16.41
CA ARG A 398 6.85 -0.99 -15.23
C ARG A 398 8.30 -1.38 -15.50
N MET A 399 8.53 -2.42 -16.31
CA MET A 399 9.88 -2.80 -16.73
C MET A 399 10.53 -1.70 -17.57
N GLU A 400 9.79 -1.11 -18.52
CA GLU A 400 10.28 0.02 -19.32
C GLU A 400 10.60 1.24 -18.45
N ALA A 401 9.77 1.49 -17.43
CA ALA A 401 9.99 2.57 -16.46
C ALA A 401 11.13 2.30 -15.46
N GLY A 402 11.76 1.11 -15.49
CA GLY A 402 12.81 0.73 -14.55
C GLY A 402 12.32 0.49 -13.12
N MET A 403 11.04 0.17 -12.94
CA MET A 403 10.43 -0.07 -11.63
C MET A 403 10.50 -1.55 -11.27
N ALA A 404 11.20 -1.84 -10.18
CA ALA A 404 11.35 -3.19 -9.64
C ALA A 404 10.05 -3.67 -8.98
N ARG A 405 9.79 -4.98 -9.05
CA ARG A 405 8.64 -5.63 -8.42
C ARG A 405 9.13 -6.64 -7.37
N VAL A 406 8.58 -6.53 -6.16
CA VAL A 406 8.80 -7.50 -5.08
C VAL A 406 8.33 -8.89 -5.52
N GLY A 407 9.12 -9.92 -5.20
CA GLY A 407 8.85 -11.30 -5.59
C GLY A 407 9.20 -11.65 -7.05
N ALA A 408 9.64 -10.67 -7.85
CA ALA A 408 10.13 -10.91 -9.20
C ALA A 408 11.56 -10.41 -9.40
N ASP A 409 11.80 -9.11 -9.17
CA ASP A 409 13.12 -8.48 -9.33
C ASP A 409 13.83 -8.31 -7.99
N ILE A 410 13.06 -8.09 -6.93
CA ILE A 410 13.56 -8.04 -5.56
C ILE A 410 13.36 -9.44 -4.97
N PRO A 411 14.44 -10.23 -4.80
CA PRO A 411 14.35 -11.55 -4.22
C PRO A 411 13.89 -11.42 -2.78
N THR A 412 12.97 -12.29 -2.41
CA THR A 412 12.46 -12.41 -1.07
C THR A 412 13.13 -13.60 -0.43
N GLY A 413 13.74 -13.37 0.74
CA GLY A 413 14.77 -14.22 1.34
C GLY A 413 14.37 -15.65 1.66
#